data_AF-A0A940SP97-F1
#
_entry.id   AF-A0A940SP97-F1
#
_cell.length_a   1.000
_cell.length_b   1.000
_cell.length_c   1.000
_cell.angle_alpha   90.00
_cell.angle_beta   90.00
_cell.angle_gamma   90.00
#
_symmetry.space_group_name_H-M   'P 1'
#
loop_
_entity.id
_entity.type
_entity.pdbx_description
1 polymer ?
#
loop_
_entity_poly.entity_id
_entity_poly.type
_entity_poly.pdbx_seq_one_letter_code
_entity_poly.pdbx_strand_id
1 'polypeptide(L)' 'QRDALREIPVLPASYAVTRNIMNAFRETVNSNENPRDTLMYYNSDINDEIRRKRENLGIQ' A
#
# COMPACT_ATOMS: atom_id res chain seq x y z
N GLN A 1 -8.39 3.08 -28.00
CA GLN A 1 -8.80 3.58 -26.66
C GLN A 1 -8.67 2.51 -25.58
N ARG A 2 -9.00 1.23 -25.85
CA ARG A 2 -8.83 0.12 -24.89
C ARG A 2 -7.37 -0.34 -24.71
N ASP A 3 -6.52 -0.19 -25.73
CA ASP A 3 -5.13 -0.69 -25.70
C ASP A 3 -4.19 0.09 -24.77
N ALA A 4 -4.61 1.26 -24.27
CA ALA A 4 -3.85 2.06 -23.31
C ALA A 4 -4.20 1.74 -21.85
N LEU A 5 -5.16 0.84 -21.60
CA LEU A 5 -5.60 0.52 -20.25
C LEU A 5 -4.65 -0.52 -19.63
N ARG A 6 -3.96 -0.15 -18.55
CA ARG A 6 -3.20 -1.09 -17.72
C ARG A 6 -3.87 -1.19 -16.35
N GLU A 7 -4.40 -2.37 -16.06
CA GLU A 7 -5.00 -2.65 -14.77
C GLU A 7 -3.95 -2.75 -13.66
N ILE A 8 -4.37 -2.47 -12.44
CA ILE A 8 -3.56 -2.68 -11.25
C ILE A 8 -3.64 -4.17 -10.91
N PRO A 9 -2.50 -4.90 -10.85
CA PRO A 9 -2.53 -6.32 -10.54
C PRO A 9 -3.00 -6.57 -9.11
N VAL A 10 -3.79 -7.62 -8.93
CA VAL A 10 -4.19 -8.09 -7.60
C VAL A 10 -3.06 -8.93 -7.01
N LEU A 11 -2.53 -8.48 -5.89
CA LEU A 11 -1.46 -9.15 -5.14
C LEU A 11 -2.06 -9.86 -3.92
N PRO A 12 -1.42 -10.93 -3.40
CA PRO A 12 -1.83 -11.56 -2.13
C PRO A 12 -1.91 -10.57 -0.96
N ALA A 13 -1.15 -9.47 -1.02
CA ALA A 13 -1.13 -8.40 -0.02
C ALA A 13 -2.02 -7.18 -0.39
N SER A 14 -2.88 -7.26 -1.42
CA SER A 14 -3.68 -6.11 -1.88
C SER A 14 -4.55 -5.47 -0.79
N TYR A 15 -5.08 -6.27 0.15
CA TYR A 15 -5.82 -5.73 1.30
C TYR A 15 -4.96 -4.80 2.19
N ALA A 16 -3.68 -5.14 2.39
CA ALA A 16 -2.77 -4.32 3.20
C ALA A 16 -2.50 -2.97 2.54
N VAL A 17 -2.41 -2.94 1.21
CA VAL A 17 -2.27 -1.69 0.43
C VAL A 17 -3.45 -0.77 0.70
N THR A 18 -4.67 -1.24 0.46
CA THR A 18 -5.88 -0.42 0.66
C THR A 18 -6.03 0.03 2.11
N ARG A 19 -5.75 -0.86 3.08
CA ARG A 19 -5.83 -0.54 4.51
C ARG A 19 -4.85 0.57 4.90
N ASN A 20 -3.59 0.45 4.50
CA ASN A 20 -2.55 1.39 4.87
C ASN A 20 -2.74 2.76 4.19
N ILE A 21 -3.24 2.80 2.95
CA ILE A 21 -3.63 4.06 2.31
C ILE A 21 -4.76 4.76 3.09
N MET A 22 -5.78 3.99 3.52
CA MET A 22 -6.88 4.55 4.31
C MET A 22 -6.41 5.06 5.68
N ASN A 23 -5.46 4.37 6.30
CA ASN A 23 -4.89 4.80 7.57
C ASN A 23 -4.03 6.06 7.40
N ALA A 24 -3.20 6.12 6.36
CA ALA A 24 -2.42 7.32 6.03
C ALA A 24 -3.32 8.55 5.88
N PHE A 25 -4.41 8.43 5.13
CA PHE A 25 -5.39 9.49 4.98
C PHE A 25 -6.01 9.91 6.33
N ARG A 26 -6.46 8.94 7.14
CA ARG A 26 -7.09 9.21 8.43
C ARG A 26 -6.14 9.89 9.40
N GLU A 27 -4.88 9.48 9.48
CA GLU A 27 -3.90 10.09 10.36
C GLU A 27 -3.59 11.53 9.94
N THR A 28 -3.36 11.77 8.66
CA THR A 28 -3.14 13.12 8.15
C THR A 28 -4.33 14.04 8.45
N VAL A 29 -5.56 13.59 8.17
CA VAL A 29 -6.75 14.46 8.27
C VAL A 29 -7.27 14.58 9.69
N ASN A 30 -7.35 13.48 10.44
CA ASN A 30 -7.98 13.47 11.75
C ASN A 30 -7.00 13.84 12.87
N SER A 31 -5.72 13.52 12.70
CA SER A 31 -4.67 13.76 13.71
C SER A 31 -3.74 14.92 13.33
N ASN A 32 -3.95 15.56 12.18
CA ASN A 32 -3.12 16.66 11.67
C ASN A 32 -1.63 16.28 11.54
N GLU A 33 -1.37 15.01 11.23
CA GLU A 33 -0.02 14.50 10.99
C GLU A 33 0.55 15.01 9.65
N ASN A 34 1.88 15.06 9.54
CA ASN A 34 2.52 15.52 8.32
C ASN A 34 2.22 14.56 7.14
N PRO A 35 1.56 15.03 6.06
CA PRO A 35 1.12 14.16 4.97
C PRO A 35 2.27 13.45 4.26
N ARG A 36 3.43 14.11 4.12
CA ARG A 36 4.60 13.52 3.45
C ARG A 36 5.16 12.38 4.30
N ASP A 37 5.34 12.62 5.59
CA ASP A 37 5.97 11.65 6.48
C ASP A 37 5.03 10.46 6.72
N THR A 38 3.74 10.72 6.96
CA THR A 38 2.71 9.67 7.10
C THR A 38 2.63 8.80 5.85
N LEU A 39 2.60 9.39 4.65
CA LEU A 39 2.56 8.63 3.41
C LEU A 39 3.84 7.78 3.23
N MET A 40 5.02 8.31 3.56
CA MET A 40 6.28 7.58 3.44
C MET A 40 6.36 6.41 4.43
N TYR A 41 5.86 6.61 5.65
CA TYR A 41 5.74 5.56 6.66
C TYR A 41 4.88 4.40 6.16
N TYR A 42 3.65 4.69 5.74
CA TYR A 42 2.73 3.67 5.24
C TYR A 42 3.21 3.02 3.94
N ASN A 43 3.92 3.74 3.07
CA ASN A 43 4.56 3.15 1.89
C ASN A 43 5.61 2.10 2.29
N SER A 44 6.42 2.38 3.30
CA SER A 44 7.42 1.41 3.80
C SER A 44 6.74 0.17 4.37
N ASP A 45 5.71 0.35 5.19
CA ASP A 45 4.93 -0.75 5.79
C ASP A 45 4.23 -1.62 4.73
N ILE A 46 3.66 -1.01 3.69
CA ILE A 46 3.09 -1.74 2.55
C ILE A 46 4.14 -2.60 1.86
N ASN A 47 5.31 -2.05 1.58
CA ASN A 47 6.38 -2.76 0.89
C ASN A 47 6.90 -3.95 1.72
N ASP A 48 7.02 -3.76 3.03
CA ASP A 48 7.42 -4.82 3.96
C ASP A 48 6.39 -5.96 4.01
N GLU A 49 5.10 -5.64 4.05
CA GLU A 49 4.04 -6.65 4.02
C GLU A 49 3.98 -7.41 2.69
N ILE A 50 4.14 -6.71 1.55
CA ILE A 50 4.24 -7.34 0.23
C ILE A 50 5.42 -8.31 0.20
N ARG A 51 6.60 -7.88 0.65
CA ARG A 51 7.81 -8.72 0.69
C ARG A 51 7.58 -9.96 1.55
N ARG A 52 7.09 -9.78 2.78
CA ARG A 52 6.78 -10.86 3.71
C ARG A 52 5.77 -11.85 3.14
N LYS A 53 4.74 -11.39 2.43
CA LYS A 53 3.75 -12.27 1.79
C LYS A 53 4.33 -13.05 0.62
N ARG A 54 5.22 -12.43 -0.17
CA ARG A 54 5.91 -13.12 -1.26
C ARG A 54 6.82 -14.22 -0.74
N GLU A 55 7.57 -13.95 0.32
CA GLU A 55 8.41 -14.94 1.01
C GLU A 55 7.58 -16.11 1.56
N ASN A 56 6.48 -15.83 2.27
CA ASN A 56 5.59 -16.86 2.83
C ASN A 56 4.98 -17.79 1.75
N LEU A 57 4.80 -17.28 0.54
CA LEU A 57 4.22 -18.01 -0.59
C LEU A 57 5.28 -18.62 -1.52
N GLY A 58 6.58 -18.40 -1.24
CA GLY A 58 7.68 -18.89 -2.08
C GLY A 58 7.74 -18.27 -3.48
N ILE A 59 7.15 -17.07 -3.65
CA ILE A 59 7.08 -16.34 -4.93
C ILE A 59 7.98 -15.09 -4.89
N GLN A 60 9.30 -15.30 -4.82
CA GLN A 60 10.25 -14.20 -5.01
C GLN A 60 10.20 -13.69 -6.45
#